data_AF-A0A9E4RX80-F1
#
_entry.id   AF-A0A9E4RX80-F1
#
_cell.length_a   1.000
_cell.length_b   1.000
_cell.length_c   1.000
_cell.angle_alpha   90.00
_cell.angle_beta   90.00
_cell.angle_gamma   90.00
#
_symmetry.space_group_name_H-M   'P 1'
#
loop_
_entity.id
_entity.type
_entity.pdbx_description
1 polymer ?
#
loop_
_entity_poly.entity_id
_entity_poly.type
_entity_poly.pdbx_seq_one_letter_code
_entity_poly.pdbx_strand_id
1 'polypeptide(L)'
;GVVRGAPYIFVMAGSSGSGIDEMKRHIAIRPKGADLLSRVPAINECQIPSLGTGDRLLMAMSQFRQKGREAGKDVQSVEKLGLYYVALNPLLGNARQLREFVVRAVQRMPAGEDRIKYDHLFSAGDPENKAFWSEAVSVAGDLENRYVAVED
;
A
#
# COMPACT_ATOMS: atom_id res chain seq x y z
N GLY A 1 -25.30 35.22 -16.49
CA GLY A 1 -25.10 34.48 -17.74
C GLY A 1 -23.70 33.89 -17.72
N VAL A 2 -23.55 32.58 -17.93
CA VAL A 2 -22.23 31.94 -17.98
C VAL A 2 -21.61 32.22 -19.35
N VAL A 3 -20.43 32.82 -19.36
CA VAL A 3 -19.67 33.12 -20.59
C VAL A 3 -19.23 31.80 -21.21
N ARG A 4 -19.82 31.44 -22.36
CA ARG A 4 -19.39 30.29 -23.16
C ARG A 4 -17.97 30.55 -23.67
N GLY A 5 -17.00 29.72 -23.27
CA GLY A 5 -15.63 29.73 -23.81
C GLY A 5 -14.50 29.88 -22.80
N ALA A 6 -14.78 30.07 -21.50
CA ALA A 6 -13.72 30.06 -20.49
C ALA A 6 -13.24 28.62 -20.21
N PRO A 7 -11.91 28.37 -20.11
CA PRO A 7 -11.40 27.05 -19.79
C PRO A 7 -11.81 26.64 -18.37
N TYR A 8 -12.35 25.44 -18.23
CA TYR A 8 -12.56 24.83 -16.92
C TYR A 8 -11.23 24.31 -16.38
N ILE A 9 -10.82 24.80 -15.21
CA ILE A 9 -9.60 24.36 -14.54
C ILE A 9 -10.02 23.57 -13.30
N PHE A 10 -9.60 22.31 -13.23
CA PHE A 10 -9.73 21.46 -12.06
C PHE A 10 -8.41 21.45 -11.31
N VAL A 11 -8.44 21.81 -10.03
CA VAL A 11 -7.26 21.79 -9.15
C VAL A 11 -7.48 20.72 -8.09
N MET A 12 -6.60 19.73 -8.07
CA MET A 12 -6.53 18.73 -7.00
C MET A 12 -5.32 19.04 -6.14
N ALA A 13 -5.55 19.21 -4.84
CA ALA A 13 -4.50 19.39 -3.85
C ALA A 13 -4.58 18.23 -2.85
N GLY A 14 -3.45 17.55 -2.65
CA GLY A 14 -3.34 16.45 -1.70
C GLY A 14 -2.08 16.61 -0.86
N SER A 15 -2.12 16.04 0.34
CA SER A 15 -0.96 15.90 1.23
C SER A 15 -0.67 14.42 1.44
N SER A 16 0.61 14.07 1.57
CA SER A 16 1.05 12.73 1.99
C SER A 16 1.03 12.55 3.52
N GLY A 17 0.58 13.55 4.28
CA GLY A 17 0.65 13.61 5.75
C GLY A 17 -0.71 13.54 6.47
N SER A 18 -0.65 13.92 7.75
CA SER A 18 -1.56 13.83 8.92
C SER A 18 -3.05 14.23 8.78
N GLY A 19 -3.54 14.42 7.56
CA GLY A 19 -4.95 14.66 7.27
C GLY A 19 -5.26 16.03 6.68
N ILE A 20 -6.52 16.19 6.32
CA ILE A 20 -7.02 17.38 5.61
C ILE A 20 -6.89 18.66 6.44
N ASP A 21 -7.08 18.58 7.76
CA ASP A 21 -7.01 19.74 8.65
C ASP A 21 -5.61 20.33 8.74
N GLU A 22 -4.59 19.48 8.77
CA GLU A 22 -3.21 19.94 8.78
C GLU A 22 -2.83 20.56 7.43
N MET A 23 -3.26 19.96 6.32
CA MET A 23 -3.10 20.55 4.99
C MET A 23 -3.75 21.94 4.92
N LYS A 24 -5.00 22.07 5.40
CA LYS A 24 -5.70 23.35 5.47
C LYS A 24 -4.97 24.36 6.34
N ARG A 25 -4.43 23.94 7.49
CA ARG A 25 -3.60 24.80 8.35
C ARG A 25 -2.37 25.32 7.60
N HIS A 26 -1.67 24.47 6.86
CA HIS A 26 -0.51 24.87 6.05
C HIS A 26 -0.88 25.81 4.89
N ILE A 27 -2.07 25.66 4.30
CA ILE A 27 -2.58 26.58 3.29
C ILE A 27 -2.92 27.93 3.94
N ALA A 28 -3.61 27.92 5.08
CA ALA A 28 -4.10 29.12 5.75
C ALA A 28 -2.98 30.10 6.16
N ILE A 29 -1.80 29.59 6.53
CA ILE A 29 -0.65 30.44 6.92
C ILE A 29 0.03 31.15 5.74
N ARG A 30 -0.32 30.81 4.48
CA ARG A 30 0.26 31.44 3.28
C ARG A 30 -0.50 32.73 2.93
N PRO A 31 0.14 33.71 2.26
CA PRO A 31 -0.56 34.86 1.70
C PRO A 31 -1.75 34.41 0.82
N LYS A 32 -2.94 35.00 1.05
CA LYS A 32 -4.22 34.63 0.41
C LYS A 32 -4.73 33.20 0.71
N GLY A 33 -4.11 32.47 1.64
CA GLY A 33 -4.53 31.11 2.00
C GLY A 33 -5.97 31.00 2.47
N ALA A 34 -6.43 31.97 3.28
CA ALA A 34 -7.82 32.01 3.75
C ALA A 34 -8.84 32.25 2.61
N ASP A 35 -8.52 33.11 1.65
CA ASP A 35 -9.37 33.34 0.45
C ASP A 35 -9.37 32.12 -0.48
N LEU A 36 -8.26 31.39 -0.57
CA LEU A 36 -8.22 30.14 -1.31
C LEU A 36 -9.11 29.08 -0.66
N LEU A 37 -9.00 28.88 0.66
CA LEU A 37 -9.79 27.89 1.39
C LEU A 37 -11.29 28.21 1.37
N SER A 38 -11.68 29.49 1.42
CA SER A 38 -13.10 29.86 1.36
C SER A 38 -13.76 29.56 0.00
N ARG A 39 -12.95 29.33 -1.05
CA ARG A 39 -13.41 28.97 -2.40
C ARG A 39 -13.46 27.46 -2.63
N VAL A 40 -13.01 26.63 -1.68
CA VAL A 40 -13.10 25.17 -1.75
C VAL A 40 -14.39 24.71 -1.06
N PRO A 41 -15.39 24.20 -1.79
CA PRO A 41 -16.60 23.67 -1.18
C PRO A 41 -16.32 22.43 -0.34
N ALA A 42 -16.93 22.32 0.84
CA ALA A 42 -16.74 21.16 1.73
C ALA A 42 -17.10 19.82 1.08
N ILE A 43 -18.03 19.80 0.12
CA ILE A 43 -18.39 18.57 -0.64
C ILE A 43 -17.23 18.06 -1.51
N ASN A 44 -16.26 18.91 -1.85
CA ASN A 44 -15.09 18.54 -2.63
C ASN A 44 -13.92 18.07 -1.75
N GLU A 45 -14.10 18.05 -0.43
CA GLU A 45 -13.11 17.58 0.51
C GLU A 45 -13.22 16.06 0.65
N CYS A 46 -12.10 15.38 0.44
CA CYS A 46 -12.02 13.93 0.57
C CYS A 46 -10.84 13.56 1.46
N GLN A 47 -11.10 12.71 2.45
CA GLN A 47 -10.07 12.11 3.27
C GLN A 47 -9.90 10.65 2.87
N ILE A 48 -8.69 10.30 2.47
CA ILE A 48 -8.33 8.90 2.21
C ILE A 48 -7.83 8.32 3.55
N PRO A 49 -8.51 7.31 4.13
CA PRO A 49 -8.06 6.68 5.36
C PRO A 49 -6.75 5.92 5.15
N SER A 50 -5.97 5.75 6.22
CA SER A 50 -4.82 4.84 6.21
C SER A 50 -5.28 3.39 5.99
N LEU A 51 -4.40 2.55 5.44
CA LEU A 51 -4.74 1.16 5.15
C LEU A 51 -4.93 0.38 6.44
N GLY A 52 -6.13 -0.18 6.63
CA GLY A 52 -6.39 -1.16 7.67
C GLY A 52 -5.70 -2.49 7.37
N THR A 53 -5.80 -3.44 8.30
CA THR A 53 -5.23 -4.79 8.10
C THR A 53 -5.86 -5.50 6.89
N GLY A 54 -7.18 -5.43 6.73
CA GLY A 54 -7.87 -6.02 5.58
C GLY A 54 -7.44 -5.39 4.26
N ASP A 55 -7.33 -4.06 4.21
CA ASP A 55 -6.90 -3.34 3.01
C ASP A 55 -5.48 -3.73 2.61
N ARG A 56 -4.55 -3.80 3.59
CA ARG A 56 -3.17 -4.22 3.34
C ARG A 56 -3.11 -5.61 2.74
N LEU A 57 -3.87 -6.57 3.27
CA LEU A 57 -3.89 -7.94 2.77
C LEU A 57 -4.42 -8.01 1.33
N LEU A 58 -5.58 -7.40 1.07
CA LEU A 58 -6.20 -7.40 -0.26
C LEU A 58 -5.31 -6.70 -1.29
N MET A 59 -4.75 -5.54 -0.92
CA MET A 59 -3.83 -4.80 -1.79
C MET A 59 -2.55 -5.58 -2.05
N ALA A 60 -1.97 -6.22 -1.04
CA ALA A 60 -0.77 -7.04 -1.21
C ALA A 60 -1.03 -8.19 -2.19
N MET A 61 -2.12 -8.96 -1.98
CA MET A 61 -2.47 -10.08 -2.86
C MET A 61 -2.71 -9.62 -4.30
N SER A 62 -3.49 -8.56 -4.50
CA SER A 62 -3.73 -7.97 -5.82
C SER A 62 -2.43 -7.52 -6.49
N GLN A 63 -1.55 -6.85 -5.75
CA GLN A 63 -0.28 -6.39 -6.26
C GLN A 63 0.71 -7.53 -6.54
N PHE A 64 0.73 -8.59 -5.73
CA PHE A 64 1.57 -9.76 -5.99
C PHE A 64 1.23 -10.39 -7.34
N ARG A 65 -0.06 -10.58 -7.63
CA ARG A 65 -0.55 -11.06 -8.93
C ARG A 65 -0.19 -10.11 -10.06
N GLN A 66 -0.50 -8.81 -9.92
CA GLN A 66 -0.23 -7.82 -10.96
C GLN A 66 1.28 -7.68 -11.25
N LYS A 67 2.10 -7.54 -10.22
CA LYS A 67 3.55 -7.37 -10.34
C LYS A 67 4.25 -8.65 -10.75
N GLY A 68 3.73 -9.80 -10.34
CA GLY A 68 4.10 -11.09 -10.90
C GLY A 68 3.95 -11.09 -12.42
N ARG A 69 2.74 -10.82 -12.93
CA ARG A 69 2.45 -10.79 -14.36
C ARG A 69 3.36 -9.82 -15.13
N GLU A 70 3.56 -8.62 -14.60
CA GLU A 70 4.49 -7.63 -15.17
C GLU A 70 5.95 -8.13 -15.23
N ALA A 71 6.35 -8.98 -14.28
CA ALA A 71 7.68 -9.59 -14.21
C ALA A 71 7.78 -10.95 -14.93
N GLY A 72 6.73 -11.38 -15.66
CA GLY A 72 6.68 -12.68 -16.32
C GLY A 72 6.55 -13.87 -15.36
N LYS A 73 6.05 -13.65 -14.14
CA LYS A 73 5.83 -14.65 -13.09
C LYS A 73 4.34 -14.77 -12.80
N ASP A 74 3.74 -15.92 -13.05
CA ASP A 74 2.30 -16.08 -12.83
C ASP A 74 2.02 -16.43 -11.36
N VAL A 75 1.86 -15.41 -10.51
CA VAL A 75 1.63 -15.61 -9.07
C VAL A 75 0.19 -16.08 -8.84
N GLN A 76 0.05 -17.35 -8.45
CA GLN A 76 -1.21 -18.04 -8.20
C GLN A 76 -1.60 -18.05 -6.71
N SER A 77 -0.63 -18.02 -5.80
CA SER A 77 -0.92 -17.98 -4.36
C SER A 77 0.18 -17.33 -3.53
N VAL A 78 -0.19 -16.89 -2.33
CA VAL A 78 0.69 -16.26 -1.35
C VAL A 78 0.65 -17.04 -0.04
N GLU A 79 1.82 -17.30 0.53
CA GLU A 79 1.95 -17.99 1.81
C GLU A 79 1.32 -17.18 2.96
N LYS A 80 0.59 -17.87 3.83
CA LYS A 80 -0.12 -17.27 4.98
C LYS A 80 0.83 -16.60 5.94
N LEU A 81 2.03 -17.14 6.17
CA LEU A 81 3.04 -16.50 7.01
C LEU A 81 3.51 -15.16 6.40
N GLY A 82 3.66 -15.09 5.07
CA GLY A 82 3.97 -13.85 4.37
C GLY A 82 2.85 -12.81 4.50
N LEU A 83 1.59 -13.23 4.39
CA LEU A 83 0.43 -12.36 4.61
C LEU A 83 0.33 -11.91 6.08
N TYR A 84 0.65 -12.79 7.03
CA TYR A 84 0.68 -12.45 8.45
C TYR A 84 1.71 -11.36 8.75
N TYR A 85 2.91 -11.44 8.14
CA TYR A 85 3.89 -10.36 8.19
C TYR A 85 3.34 -9.03 7.64
N VAL A 86 2.71 -9.06 6.46
CA VAL A 86 2.11 -7.86 5.84
C VAL A 86 1.03 -7.25 6.74
N ALA A 87 0.22 -8.08 7.38
CA ALA A 87 -0.84 -7.66 8.30
C ALA A 87 -0.31 -6.99 9.57
N LEU A 88 0.83 -7.43 10.09
CA LEU A 88 1.37 -6.93 11.35
C LEU A 88 2.39 -5.82 11.18
N ASN A 89 3.10 -5.73 10.05
CA ASN A 89 4.12 -4.71 9.87
C ASN A 89 3.49 -3.32 9.68
N PRO A 90 3.67 -2.37 10.63
CA PRO A 90 3.09 -1.04 10.55
C PRO A 90 3.71 -0.19 9.44
N LEU A 91 4.94 -0.50 8.99
CA LEU A 91 5.62 0.18 7.89
C LEU A 91 4.97 -0.08 6.53
N LEU A 92 4.07 -1.06 6.45
CA LEU A 92 3.30 -1.38 5.25
C LEU A 92 1.88 -0.77 5.27
N GLY A 93 1.60 0.16 6.21
CA GLY A 93 0.33 0.91 6.30
C GLY A 93 0.10 1.94 5.19
N ASN A 94 1.10 2.19 4.35
CA ASN A 94 1.01 3.11 3.21
C ASN A 94 1.04 2.32 1.90
N ALA A 95 0.09 2.61 0.99
CA ALA A 95 -0.02 1.99 -0.33
C ALA A 95 1.27 2.03 -1.16
N ARG A 96 2.04 3.12 -1.07
CA ARG A 96 3.32 3.25 -1.78
C ARG A 96 4.37 2.29 -1.22
N GLN A 97 4.53 2.27 0.10
CA GLN A 97 5.49 1.39 0.77
C GLN A 97 5.13 -0.08 0.54
N LEU A 98 3.85 -0.42 0.64
CA LEU A 98 3.35 -1.76 0.33
C LEU A 98 3.67 -2.16 -1.12
N ARG A 99 3.46 -1.27 -2.08
CA ARG A 99 3.78 -1.53 -3.49
C ARG A 99 5.27 -1.74 -3.72
N GLU A 100 6.12 -0.91 -3.15
CA GLU A 100 7.58 -1.04 -3.26
C GLU A 100 8.06 -2.36 -2.63
N PHE A 101 7.48 -2.74 -1.50
CA PHE A 101 7.73 -4.00 -0.82
C PHE A 101 7.33 -5.21 -1.69
N VAL A 102 6.11 -5.21 -2.25
CA VAL A 102 5.61 -6.28 -3.13
C VAL A 102 6.49 -6.43 -4.38
N VAL A 103 6.89 -5.33 -5.02
CA VAL A 103 7.76 -5.38 -6.19
C VAL A 103 9.09 -6.07 -5.87
N ARG A 104 9.72 -5.74 -4.74
CA ARG A 104 10.97 -6.39 -4.31
C ARG A 104 10.76 -7.87 -4.04
N ALA A 105 9.67 -8.24 -3.39
CA ALA A 105 9.35 -9.63 -3.13
C ALA A 105 9.14 -10.45 -4.41
N VAL A 106 8.41 -9.92 -5.40
CA VAL A 106 8.27 -10.54 -6.72
C VAL A 106 9.61 -10.68 -7.43
N GLN A 107 10.48 -9.67 -7.36
CA GLN A 107 11.82 -9.74 -7.97
C GLN A 107 12.66 -10.88 -7.40
N ARG A 108 12.53 -11.17 -6.10
CA ARG A 108 13.26 -12.24 -5.41
C ARG A 108 12.74 -13.65 -5.68
N MET A 109 11.53 -13.80 -6.23
CA MET A 109 11.02 -15.12 -6.59
C MET A 109 11.96 -15.82 -7.59
N PRO A 110 12.25 -17.11 -7.42
CA PRO A 110 12.93 -17.92 -8.42
C PRO A 110 12.15 -17.98 -9.75
N ALA A 111 12.86 -18.27 -10.85
CA ALA A 111 12.23 -18.51 -12.14
C ALA A 111 11.39 -19.79 -12.10
N GLY A 112 10.18 -19.75 -12.68
CA GLY A 112 9.25 -20.89 -12.70
C GLY A 112 8.45 -21.09 -11.42
N GLU A 113 8.68 -20.31 -10.36
CA GLU A 113 7.80 -20.31 -9.20
C GLU A 113 6.56 -19.43 -9.43
N ASP A 114 5.43 -19.94 -8.97
CA ASP A 114 4.09 -19.37 -9.06
C ASP A 114 3.53 -18.99 -7.68
N ARG A 115 4.33 -19.13 -6.62
CA ARG A 115 3.93 -18.92 -5.23
C ARG A 115 4.85 -17.93 -4.53
N ILE A 116 4.27 -16.93 -3.88
CA ILE A 116 5.03 -16.06 -2.98
C ILE A 116 5.18 -16.77 -1.64
N LYS A 117 6.43 -17.05 -1.24
CA LYS A 117 6.80 -17.54 0.09
C LYS A 117 7.21 -16.40 1.00
N TYR A 118 7.14 -16.63 2.30
CA TYR A 118 7.60 -15.70 3.34
C TYR A 118 9.06 -15.28 3.11
N ASP A 119 9.94 -16.21 2.72
CA ASP A 119 11.34 -15.89 2.45
C ASP A 119 11.55 -14.92 1.28
N HIS A 120 10.65 -14.89 0.29
CA HIS A 120 10.77 -13.96 -0.83
C HIS A 120 10.58 -12.50 -0.39
N LEU A 121 9.96 -12.27 0.76
CA LEU A 121 9.71 -10.93 1.30
C LEU A 121 11.02 -10.22 1.71
N PHE A 122 12.06 -10.98 2.02
CA PHE A 122 13.30 -10.47 2.59
C PHE A 122 14.49 -10.69 1.67
N SER A 123 15.51 -9.86 1.86
CA SER A 123 16.83 -10.13 1.27
C SER A 123 17.56 -11.21 2.07
N ALA A 124 18.54 -11.87 1.46
CA ALA A 124 19.37 -12.82 2.19
C ALA A 124 20.07 -12.14 3.38
N GLY A 125 19.94 -12.73 4.58
CA GLY A 125 20.54 -12.19 5.81
C GLY A 125 19.83 -11.00 6.43
N ASP A 126 18.62 -10.66 5.98
CA ASP A 126 17.85 -9.54 6.53
C ASP A 126 17.55 -9.75 8.03
N PRO A 127 18.00 -8.86 8.93
CA PRO A 127 17.74 -8.99 10.36
C PRO A 127 16.26 -8.89 10.70
N GLU A 128 15.45 -8.21 9.88
CA GLU A 128 13.99 -8.10 10.09
C GLU A 128 13.32 -9.47 9.98
N ASN A 129 13.78 -10.33 9.07
CA ASN A 129 13.28 -11.70 8.95
C ASN A 129 13.46 -12.46 10.27
N LYS A 130 14.67 -12.45 10.84
CA LYS A 130 14.96 -13.17 12.09
C LYS A 130 14.19 -12.60 13.27
N ALA A 131 14.05 -11.28 13.33
CA ALA A 131 13.29 -10.60 14.39
C ALA A 131 11.82 -11.02 14.34
N PHE A 132 11.18 -10.88 13.17
CA PHE A 132 9.78 -11.25 13.01
C PHE A 132 9.54 -12.75 13.22
N TRP A 133 10.41 -13.61 12.70
CA TRP A 133 10.31 -15.05 12.91
C TRP A 133 10.31 -15.43 14.39
N SER A 134 11.13 -14.75 15.20
CA SER A 134 11.19 -14.99 16.65
C SER A 134 9.88 -14.63 17.36
N GLU A 135 9.17 -13.61 16.89
CA GLU A 135 7.86 -13.21 17.41
C GLU A 135 6.74 -14.13 16.90
N ALA A 136 6.82 -14.54 15.64
CA ALA A 136 5.80 -15.35 14.96
C ALA A 136 5.93 -16.86 15.25
N VAL A 137 7.02 -17.33 15.88
CA VAL A 137 7.32 -18.76 16.04
C VAL A 137 6.18 -19.58 16.67
N SER A 138 5.42 -18.96 17.58
CA SER A 138 4.29 -19.61 18.26
C SER A 138 3.12 -19.94 17.33
N VAL A 139 2.98 -19.21 16.21
CA VAL A 139 1.92 -19.41 15.20
C VAL A 139 2.48 -19.87 13.85
N ALA A 140 3.81 -19.84 13.66
CA ALA A 140 4.47 -20.14 12.40
C ALA A 140 4.10 -21.53 11.86
N GLY A 141 4.04 -22.56 12.73
CA GLY A 141 3.67 -23.93 12.31
C GLY A 141 2.27 -24.04 11.69
N ASP A 142 1.37 -23.10 11.98
CA ASP A 142 0.03 -23.05 11.40
C ASP A 142 -0.09 -22.20 10.14
N LEU A 143 0.96 -21.45 9.78
CA LEU A 143 0.96 -20.49 8.69
C LEU A 143 2.00 -20.81 7.61
N GLU A 144 3.13 -21.38 8.00
CA GLU A 144 4.21 -21.79 7.12
C GLU A 144 3.75 -22.89 6.16
N ASN A 145 4.15 -22.78 4.89
CA ASN A 145 3.77 -23.68 3.81
C ASN A 145 2.26 -23.86 3.62
N ARG A 146 1.44 -22.94 4.15
CA ARG A 146 0.01 -22.85 3.87
C ARG A 146 -0.24 -21.63 3.00
N TYR A 147 -1.05 -21.76 1.97
CA TYR A 147 -1.19 -20.73 0.94
C TYR A 147 -2.63 -20.24 0.82
N VAL A 148 -2.79 -19.00 0.37
CA VAL A 148 -4.05 -18.38 -0.04
C VAL A 148 -3.99 -18.15 -1.55
N ALA A 149 -4.96 -18.69 -2.28
CA ALA A 149 -5.09 -18.45 -3.71
C ALA A 149 -5.38 -16.97 -3.97
N VAL A 150 -4.79 -16.43 -5.02
CA VAL A 150 -5.16 -15.11 -5.54
C VAL A 150 -6.00 -15.35 -6.77
N GLU A 151 -7.19 -14.75 -6.83
CA GLU A 151 -8.14 -14.86 -7.95
C GLU A 151 -8.41 -13.47 -8.55
N ASP A 152 -8.98 -13.42 -9.77
CA ASP A 152 -9.44 -12.17 -10.40
C ASP A 152 -10.83 -11.78 -9.88
#